data_AF-A0A382U4T4-F1
#
_entry.id   AF-A0A382U4T4-F1
#
_cell.length_a   1.000
_cell.length_b   1.000
_cell.length_c   1.000
_cell.angle_alpha   90.00
_cell.angle_beta   90.00
_cell.angle_gamma   90.00
#
_symmetry.space_group_name_H-M   'P 1'
#
loop_
_entity.id
_entity.type
_entity.pdbx_description
1 polymer ?
#
loop_
_entity_poly.entity_id
_entity_poly.type
_entity_poly.pdbx_seq_one_letter_code
_entity_poly.pdbx_strand_id
1 'polypeptide(L)'
;MFELSEKYNSVDGKFVLSGIQAIVKLSLLQSELDRRNGLKTAGYVSGYRGSPLGYLDREFLSQNKLLLENQIKFRAAVNEDLAVAA
;
A
#
# COMPACT_ATOMS: atom_id res chain seq x y z
N MET A 1 9.85 13.27 18.52
CA MET A 1 9.40 14.06 17.35
C MET A 1 8.76 13.05 16.40
N PHE A 2 7.45 13.13 16.14
CA PHE A 2 6.79 12.18 15.26
C PHE A 2 7.09 12.57 13.80
N GLU A 3 7.90 11.80 13.10
CA GLU A 3 8.02 11.99 11.65
C GLU A 3 6.83 11.34 10.96
N LEU A 4 6.20 12.07 10.02
CA LEU A 4 5.04 11.57 9.29
C LEU A 4 5.34 10.30 8.47
N SER A 5 6.61 10.02 8.19
CA SER A 5 7.12 8.85 7.47
C SER A 5 7.14 7.57 8.33
N GLU A 6 7.28 7.69 9.67
CA GLU A 6 7.34 6.53 10.58
C GLU A 6 6.09 5.66 10.49
N LYS A 7 4.95 6.26 10.14
CA LYS A 7 3.69 5.55 9.97
C LYS A 7 3.73 4.48 8.89
N TYR A 8 4.67 4.53 7.93
CA TYR A 8 4.85 3.49 6.92
C TYR A 8 6.09 2.62 7.14
N ASN A 9 7.16 3.18 7.71
CA ASN A 9 8.42 2.48 7.89
C ASN A 9 8.44 1.58 9.15
N SER A 10 7.71 1.96 10.19
CA SER A 10 7.70 1.23 11.46
C SER A 10 6.63 0.14 11.44
N VAL A 11 7.05 -1.09 11.74
CA VAL A 11 6.16 -2.27 11.80
C VAL A 11 5.30 -2.25 13.06
N ASP A 12 5.87 -1.82 14.18
CA ASP A 12 5.21 -1.80 15.49
C ASP A 12 5.10 -0.36 16.02
N GLY A 13 4.08 -0.10 16.83
CA GLY A 13 3.83 1.22 17.44
C GLY A 13 2.38 1.69 17.32
N LYS A 14 2.12 2.91 17.77
CA LYS A 14 0.81 3.58 17.64
C LYS A 14 0.92 4.69 16.60
N PHE A 15 0.04 4.65 15.61
CA PHE A 15 0.02 5.60 14.49
C PHE A 15 -1.39 6.17 14.32
N VAL A 16 -1.46 7.45 13.94
CA VAL A 16 -2.71 8.06 13.46
C VAL A 16 -2.70 8.01 11.94
N LEU A 17 -3.68 7.34 11.35
CA LEU A 17 -3.80 7.11 9.91
C LEU A 17 -5.20 7.51 9.45
N SER A 18 -5.32 8.07 8.24
CA SER A 18 -6.60 8.05 7.54
C SER A 18 -6.90 6.64 7.03
N GLY A 19 -8.15 6.35 6.67
CA GLY A 19 -8.51 5.03 6.10
C GLY A 19 -7.69 4.67 4.85
N ILE A 20 -7.42 5.66 3.98
CA ILE A 20 -6.57 5.47 2.79
C ILE A 20 -5.14 5.11 3.17
N GLN A 21 -4.57 5.80 4.16
CA GLN A 21 -3.22 5.52 4.65
C GLN A 21 -3.15 4.15 5.33
N ALA A 22 -4.23 3.73 6.00
CA ALA A 22 -4.31 2.41 6.60
C ALA A 22 -4.26 1.29 5.53
N ILE A 23 -4.92 1.46 4.38
CA ILE A 23 -4.86 0.49 3.27
C ILE A 23 -3.44 0.35 2.73
N VAL A 24 -2.72 1.46 2.55
CA VAL A 24 -1.31 1.43 2.11
C VAL A 24 -0.43 0.75 3.17
N LYS A 25 -0.58 1.10 4.46
CA LYS A 25 0.17 0.47 5.55
C LYS A 25 -0.11 -1.03 5.65
N LEU A 26 -1.36 -1.46 5.48
CA LEU A 26 -1.73 -2.89 5.49
C LEU A 26 -1.00 -3.67 4.40
N SER A 27 -0.82 -3.10 3.21
CA SER A 27 -0.07 -3.75 2.12
C SER A 27 1.40 -3.99 2.51
N LEU A 28 2.04 -3.00 3.15
CA LEU A 28 3.41 -3.10 3.65
C LEU A 28 3.52 -4.14 4.79
N LEU A 29 2.57 -4.12 5.72
CA LEU A 29 2.52 -5.08 6.83
C LEU A 29 2.33 -6.52 6.33
N GLN A 30 1.52 -6.74 5.30
CA GLN A 30 1.36 -8.08 4.73
C GLN A 30 2.67 -8.60 4.14
N SER A 31 3.40 -7.78 3.38
CA SER A 31 4.73 -8.16 2.88
C SER A 31 5.71 -8.49 4.00
N GLU A 32 5.66 -7.74 5.10
CA GLU A 32 6.50 -7.99 6.27
C GLU A 32 6.12 -9.30 6.97
N LEU A 33 4.83 -9.60 7.11
CA LEU A 33 4.34 -10.85 7.68
C LEU A 33 4.78 -12.05 6.83
N ASP A 34 4.66 -11.95 5.51
CA ASP A 34 5.11 -13.00 4.60
C ASP A 34 6.62 -13.25 4.75
N ARG A 35 7.42 -12.18 4.84
CA ARG A 35 8.87 -12.26 5.09
C ARG A 35 9.18 -12.93 6.43
N ARG A 36 8.47 -12.58 7.50
CA ARG A 36 8.62 -13.19 8.84
C ARG A 36 8.28 -14.67 8.83
N ASN A 37 7.30 -15.08 8.01
CA ASN A 37 6.91 -16.47 7.82
C ASN A 37 7.85 -17.24 6.85
N GLY A 38 8.90 -16.59 6.32
CA GLY A 38 9.84 -17.20 5.39
C GLY A 38 9.28 -17.41 3.98
N LEU A 39 8.17 -16.75 3.63
CA LEU A 39 7.55 -16.83 2.31
C LEU A 39 8.27 -15.90 1.33
N LYS A 40 8.37 -16.32 0.07
CA LYS A 40 8.88 -15.50 -1.05
C LYS A 40 7.72 -14.98 -1.87
N THR A 41 7.06 -13.94 -1.38
CA THR A 41 5.91 -13.32 -2.03
C THR A 41 6.26 -11.98 -2.66
N ALA A 42 5.38 -11.51 -3.53
CA ALA A 42 5.34 -10.15 -4.04
C ALA A 42 3.90 -9.65 -3.95
N GLY A 43 3.72 -8.36 -3.65
CA GLY A 43 2.41 -7.74 -3.60
C GLY A 43 2.03 -7.16 -4.96
N TYR A 44 0.76 -7.27 -5.33
CA TYR A 44 0.21 -6.60 -6.49
C TYR A 44 -1.10 -5.92 -6.11
N VAL A 45 -1.17 -4.61 -6.34
CA VAL A 45 -2.35 -3.81 -6.07
C VAL A 45 -2.76 -3.13 -7.37
N SER A 46 -3.96 -3.43 -7.84
CA SER A 46 -4.60 -2.73 -8.95
C SER A 46 -5.81 -1.96 -8.46
N GLY A 47 -6.11 -0.83 -9.09
CA GLY A 47 -7.25 -0.02 -8.70
C GLY A 47 -7.57 1.07 -9.71
N TYR A 48 -8.83 1.49 -9.71
CA TYR A 48 -9.30 2.63 -10.47
C TYR A 48 -9.83 3.72 -9.53
N ARG A 49 -9.62 4.97 -9.94
CA ARG A 49 -10.01 6.14 -9.16
C ARG A 49 -11.53 6.30 -9.13
N GLY A 50 -12.13 6.09 -7.95
CA GLY A 50 -13.57 6.32 -7.75
C GLY A 50 -13.89 6.79 -6.33
N SER A 51 -14.98 7.52 -6.17
CA SER A 51 -15.56 7.78 -4.83
C SER A 51 -16.02 6.44 -4.23
N PRO A 52 -15.72 6.12 -2.95
CA PRO A 52 -15.21 6.97 -1.87
C PRO A 52 -13.67 6.94 -1.69
N LEU A 53 -12.94 6.22 -2.53
CA LEU A 53 -11.49 5.99 -2.43
C LEU A 53 -10.66 6.85 -3.40
N GLY A 54 -11.19 8.00 -3.85
CA GLY A 54 -10.62 8.77 -4.96
C GLY A 54 -9.18 9.30 -4.75
N TYR A 55 -8.64 9.23 -3.53
CA TYR A 55 -7.25 9.58 -3.23
C TYR A 55 -6.34 8.36 -2.95
N LEU A 56 -6.88 7.14 -3.01
CA LEU A 56 -6.14 5.93 -2.69
C LEU A 56 -4.96 5.75 -3.63
N ASP A 57 -5.20 5.87 -4.93
CA ASP A 57 -4.18 5.75 -5.97
C ASP A 57 -3.06 6.77 -5.76
N ARG A 58 -3.42 8.01 -5.38
CA ARG A 58 -2.46 9.07 -5.10
C ARG A 58 -1.58 8.71 -3.91
N GLU A 59 -2.15 8.14 -2.86
CA GLU A 59 -1.37 7.71 -1.69
C GLU A 59 -0.42 6.56 -2.06
N PHE A 60 -0.89 5.53 -2.78
CA PHE A 60 -0.04 4.45 -3.29
C PHE A 60 1.10 4.99 -4.17
N LEU A 61 0.79 5.88 -5.10
CA LEU A 61 1.79 6.53 -5.96
C LEU A 61 2.80 7.35 -5.15
N SER A 62 2.35 8.06 -4.11
CA SER A 62 3.25 8.83 -3.23
C SER A 62 4.24 7.95 -2.46
N GLN A 63 3.86 6.70 -2.17
CA GLN A 63 4.67 5.72 -1.45
C GLN A 63 5.34 4.70 -2.39
N ASN A 64 5.33 4.92 -3.71
CA ASN A 64 5.78 3.93 -4.71
C ASN A 64 7.21 3.41 -4.46
N LYS A 65 8.13 4.27 -4.01
CA LYS A 65 9.49 3.85 -3.68
C LYS A 65 9.49 2.80 -2.56
N LEU A 66 8.79 3.07 -1.47
CA LEU A 66 8.69 2.18 -0.32
C LEU A 66 7.97 0.87 -0.68
N LEU A 67 6.94 0.95 -1.53
CA LEU A 67 6.23 -0.23 -2.03
C LEU A 67 7.16 -1.14 -2.84
N LEU A 68 7.94 -0.58 -3.77
CA LEU A 68 8.90 -1.34 -4.58
C LEU A 68 10.00 -1.98 -3.74
N GLU A 69 10.50 -1.29 -2.71
CA GLU A 69 11.46 -1.84 -1.74
C GLU A 69 10.89 -3.06 -0.98
N ASN A 70 9.56 -3.13 -0.82
CA ASN A 70 8.84 -4.25 -0.23
C ASN A 70 8.24 -5.21 -1.28
N GLN A 71 8.72 -5.18 -2.53
CA GLN A 71 8.22 -6.02 -3.63
C GLN A 71 6.71 -5.90 -3.89
N ILE A 72 6.13 -4.73 -3.64
CA ILE A 72 4.73 -4.41 -3.92
C ILE A 72 4.67 -3.51 -5.16
N LYS A 73 3.89 -3.93 -6.15
CA LYS A 73 3.63 -3.13 -7.36
C LYS A 73 2.20 -2.59 -7.34
N PHE A 74 2.07 -1.28 -7.50
CA PHE A 74 0.78 -0.64 -7.73
C PHE A 74 0.57 -0.38 -9.23
N ARG A 75 -0.62 -0.71 -9.75
CA ARG A 75 -1.02 -0.41 -11.14
C ARG A 75 -2.37 0.30 -11.15
N ALA A 76 -2.35 1.57 -11.55
CA ALA A 76 -3.57 2.29 -11.86
C ALA A 76 -4.23 1.68 -13.12
N ALA A 77 -5.51 1.35 -13.01
CA ALA A 77 -6.32 0.88 -14.12
C ALA A 77 -7.04 2.06 -14.80
N VAL A 78 -7.70 1.78 -15.93
CA VAL A 78 -8.47 2.79 -16.71
C VAL A 78 -9.96 2.78 -16.33
N ASN A 79 -10.44 1.68 -15.74
CA ASN A 79 -11.76 1.51 -15.12
C ASN A 79 -11.72 0.33 -14.12
N GLU A 80 -12.81 0.08 -13.41
CA GLU A 80 -12.93 -0.98 -12.40
C GLU A 80 -12.79 -2.38 -13.01
N ASP A 81 -13.41 -2.64 -14.16
CA ASP A 81 -13.36 -3.95 -14.84
C ASP A 81 -11.92 -4.33 -15.23
N LEU A 82 -11.16 -3.36 -15.73
CA LEU A 82 -9.74 -3.55 -16.08
C LEU A 82 -8.85 -3.62 -14.84
N ALA A 83 -9.27 -3.07 -13.70
CA ALA A 83 -8.53 -3.23 -12.44
C ALA A 83 -8.56 -4.68 -11.94
N VAL A 84 -9.70 -5.37 -12.10
CA VAL A 84 -9.86 -6.78 -11.70
C VAL A 84 -9.04 -7.71 -12.61
N ALA A 85 -8.85 -7.33 -13.88
CA ALA A 85 -8.10 -8.11 -14.87
C ALA A 85 -6.59 -7.80 -14.92
N ALA A 86 -6.09 -6.90 -14.08
CA ALA A 86 -4.77 -6.27 -14.20
C ALA A 86 -3.60 -7.10 -13.68
#